data_AF-D1KRL0-F1
#
_entry.id   AF-D1KRL0-F1
#
_cell.length_a   1.000
_cell.length_b   1.000
_cell.length_c   1.000
_cell.angle_alpha   90.00
_cell.angle_beta   90.00
_cell.angle_gamma   90.00
#
_symmetry.space_group_name_H-M   'P 1'
#
loop_
_entity.id
_entity.type
_entity.pdbx_description
1 polymer ?
#
loop_
_entity_poly.entity_id
_entity_poly.type
_entity_poly.pdbx_seq_one_letter_code
_entity_poly.pdbx_strand_id
1 'polypeptide(L)'
;MANGRVLIALVIFTLLNTNIDAKVYTRCQLTRELLKNGFSKTFMSNWVCLIEQESLRNTSALVEKNARRKYYGLFQIGSEWCKEGRKGGKCDIACEALLDEDIRDDGACAQKVQEMEGFKYWPKWVSRCKGQVLPDVQKCPDWQNPPSRASPPRNKRFLRIKRLAVSRPRMAKRSLHTKYRLQ
;
A
#
# COMPACT_ATOMS: atom_id res chain seq x y z
N MET A 1 -10.91 24.63 39.49
CA MET A 1 -11.46 23.64 38.54
C MET A 1 -11.52 24.11 37.08
N ALA A 2 -11.37 25.41 36.77
CA ALA A 2 -11.35 25.92 35.39
C ALA A 2 -10.07 25.51 34.61
N ASN A 3 -8.91 25.55 35.27
CA ASN A 3 -7.61 25.32 34.62
C ASN A 3 -7.44 23.89 34.08
N GLY A 4 -7.99 22.89 34.79
CA GLY A 4 -7.96 21.49 34.34
C GLY A 4 -8.85 21.23 33.11
N ARG A 5 -10.01 21.90 33.01
CA ARG A 5 -10.91 21.79 31.85
C ARG A 5 -10.29 22.44 30.60
N VAL A 6 -9.60 23.56 30.76
CA VAL A 6 -8.86 24.22 29.67
C VAL A 6 -7.69 23.36 29.20
N LEU A 7 -6.93 22.75 30.11
CA LEU A 7 -5.84 21.84 29.75
C LEU A 7 -6.34 20.58 29.02
N ILE A 8 -7.45 19.98 29.47
CA ILE A 8 -8.07 18.84 28.78
C ILE A 8 -8.56 19.24 27.38
N ALA A 9 -9.18 20.41 27.23
CA ALA A 9 -9.63 20.91 25.92
C ALA A 9 -8.45 21.18 24.96
N LEU A 10 -7.33 21.72 25.45
CA LEU A 10 -6.12 21.96 24.66
C LEU A 10 -5.41 20.66 24.25
N VAL A 11 -5.38 19.65 25.13
CA VAL A 11 -4.85 18.31 24.81
C VAL A 11 -5.74 17.61 23.77
N ILE A 12 -7.07 17.71 23.87
CA ILE A 12 -7.98 17.17 22.87
C ILE A 12 -7.84 17.90 21.53
N PHE A 13 -7.73 19.24 21.54
CA PHE A 13 -7.55 20.04 20.33
C PHE A 13 -6.24 19.71 19.61
N THR A 14 -5.13 19.53 20.34
CA THR A 14 -3.84 19.14 19.74
C THR A 14 -3.83 17.70 19.19
N LEU A 15 -4.59 16.77 19.79
CA LEU A 15 -4.75 15.39 19.28
C LEU A 15 -5.66 15.28 18.04
N LEU A 16 -6.51 16.27 17.77
CA LEU A 16 -7.42 16.31 16.62
C LEU A 16 -6.82 16.98 15.38
N ASN A 17 -5.62 17.56 15.48
CA ASN A 17 -4.92 18.14 14.32
C ASN A 17 -4.17 17.04 13.56
N THR A 18 -4.90 16.14 12.91
CA THR A 18 -4.33 15.37 11.80
C THR A 18 -4.16 16.34 10.64
N ASN A 19 -2.94 16.87 10.45
CA ASN A 19 -2.59 17.56 9.22
C ASN A 19 -2.74 16.54 8.09
N ILE A 20 -3.85 16.60 7.35
CA ILE A 20 -3.99 15.88 6.09
C ILE A 20 -3.13 16.66 5.11
N ASP A 21 -1.85 16.29 5.06
CA ASP A 21 -0.91 16.85 4.10
C ASP A 21 -1.29 16.30 2.71
N ALA A 22 -1.37 17.20 1.74
CA ALA A 22 -1.94 16.91 0.43
C ALA A 22 -0.85 16.97 -0.64
N LYS A 23 -0.73 15.91 -1.44
CA LYS A 23 0.35 15.77 -2.41
C LYS A 23 -0.16 15.61 -3.83
N VAL A 24 0.34 16.45 -4.73
CA VAL A 24 0.14 16.29 -6.18
C VAL A 24 1.42 15.77 -6.81
N TYR A 25 1.40 14.52 -7.25
CA TYR A 25 2.57 13.90 -7.88
C TYR A 25 2.79 14.39 -9.31
N THR A 26 4.05 14.55 -9.71
CA THR A 26 4.40 14.48 -11.14
C THR A 26 4.30 13.04 -11.63
N ARG A 27 4.22 12.83 -12.96
CA ARG A 27 4.09 11.49 -13.55
C ARG A 27 5.22 10.54 -13.12
N CYS A 28 6.47 11.00 -13.14
CA CYS A 28 7.59 10.14 -12.76
C CYS A 28 7.72 9.92 -11.25
N GLN A 29 7.39 10.92 -10.42
CA GLN A 29 7.28 10.69 -8.98
C GLN A 29 6.19 9.66 -8.67
N LEU A 30 5.03 9.76 -9.33
CA LEU A 30 3.96 8.78 -9.20
C LEU A 30 4.42 7.37 -9.59
N THR A 31 5.01 7.20 -10.79
CA THR A 31 5.54 5.90 -11.24
C THR A 31 6.51 5.30 -10.22
N ARG A 32 7.42 6.11 -9.66
CA ARG A 32 8.37 5.65 -8.64
C ARG A 32 7.66 5.22 -7.37
N GLU A 33 6.69 6.00 -6.88
CA GLU A 33 5.95 5.64 -5.67
C GLU A 33 5.10 4.38 -5.87
N LEU A 34 4.46 4.19 -7.03
CA LEU A 34 3.76 2.95 -7.35
C LEU A 34 4.70 1.73 -7.36
N LEU A 35 5.90 1.87 -7.94
CA LEU A 35 6.91 0.80 -7.92
C LEU A 35 7.36 0.43 -6.51
N LYS A 36 7.59 1.44 -5.65
CA LYS A 36 7.95 1.23 -4.24
C LYS A 36 6.84 0.50 -3.47
N ASN A 37 5.59 0.77 -3.81
CA ASN A 37 4.39 0.15 -3.23
C ASN A 37 4.00 -1.18 -3.89
N GLY A 38 4.89 -1.79 -4.68
CA GLY A 38 4.72 -3.16 -5.17
C GLY A 38 3.80 -3.29 -6.39
N PHE A 39 3.49 -2.20 -7.10
CA PHE A 39 2.75 -2.28 -8.36
C PHE A 39 3.58 -2.96 -9.44
N SER A 40 2.96 -3.90 -10.16
CA SER A 40 3.61 -4.60 -11.27
C SER A 40 3.95 -3.64 -12.41
N LYS A 41 5.17 -3.80 -12.95
CA LYS A 41 5.62 -3.10 -14.16
C LYS A 41 4.69 -3.33 -15.35
N THR A 42 4.08 -4.51 -15.46
CA THR A 42 3.19 -4.90 -16.57
C THR A 42 2.01 -3.96 -16.75
N PHE A 43 1.41 -3.49 -15.64
CA PHE A 43 0.23 -2.62 -15.68
C PHE A 43 0.55 -1.17 -15.31
N MET A 44 1.82 -0.80 -15.23
CA MET A 44 2.23 0.52 -14.70
C MET A 44 1.61 1.68 -15.48
N SER A 45 1.66 1.65 -16.82
CA SER A 45 1.04 2.70 -17.64
C SER A 45 -0.48 2.75 -17.49
N ASN A 46 -1.15 1.63 -17.19
CA ASN A 46 -2.58 1.62 -16.90
C ASN A 46 -2.89 2.31 -15.58
N TRP A 47 -2.12 2.02 -14.53
CA TRP A 47 -2.24 2.69 -13.22
C TRP A 47 -1.97 4.19 -13.30
N VAL A 48 -0.92 4.58 -14.01
CA VAL A 48 -0.60 6.00 -14.21
C VAL A 48 -1.71 6.70 -15.00
N CYS A 49 -2.23 6.10 -16.07
CA CYS A 49 -3.37 6.67 -16.80
C CYS A 49 -4.61 6.80 -15.91
N LEU A 50 -4.97 5.75 -15.17
CA LEU A 50 -6.10 5.75 -14.25
C LEU A 50 -6.01 6.94 -13.28
N ILE A 51 -4.90 7.07 -12.58
CA ILE A 51 -4.70 8.11 -11.57
C ILE A 51 -4.71 9.51 -12.19
N GLU A 52 -4.11 9.69 -13.37
CA GLU A 52 -4.14 10.97 -14.09
C GLU A 52 -5.56 11.36 -14.48
N GLN A 53 -6.40 10.42 -14.90
CA GLN A 53 -7.79 10.71 -15.30
C GLN A 53 -8.72 10.89 -14.09
N GLU A 54 -8.51 10.10 -13.04
CA GLU A 54 -9.40 10.06 -11.88
C GLU A 54 -9.17 11.23 -10.92
N SER A 55 -7.93 11.46 -10.49
CA SER A 55 -7.58 12.41 -9.41
C SER A 55 -6.60 13.53 -9.83
N LEU A 56 -6.15 13.54 -11.09
CA LEU A 56 -5.06 14.42 -11.55
C LEU A 56 -3.76 14.25 -10.74
N ARG A 57 -3.56 13.05 -10.15
CA ARG A 57 -2.42 12.68 -9.30
C ARG A 57 -2.40 13.36 -7.93
N ASN A 58 -3.55 13.86 -7.46
CA ASN A 58 -3.70 14.46 -6.13
C ASN A 58 -4.13 13.39 -5.12
N THR A 59 -3.36 13.21 -4.05
CA THR A 59 -3.65 12.23 -2.99
C THR A 59 -4.86 12.60 -2.15
N SER A 60 -5.20 13.89 -2.01
CA SER A 60 -6.36 14.33 -1.22
C SER A 60 -7.60 14.60 -2.09
N ALA A 61 -7.65 14.04 -3.30
CA ALA A 61 -8.80 14.19 -4.18
C ALA A 61 -10.05 13.52 -3.59
N LEU A 62 -11.11 14.30 -3.41
CA LEU A 62 -12.41 13.82 -2.93
C LEU A 62 -13.49 14.20 -3.93
N VAL A 63 -14.22 13.21 -4.43
CA VAL A 63 -15.38 13.42 -5.30
C VAL A 63 -16.63 12.92 -4.59
N GLU A 64 -17.53 13.85 -4.29
CA GLU A 64 -18.85 13.55 -3.73
C GLU A 64 -19.90 13.62 -4.84
N LYS A 65 -20.51 12.47 -5.18
CA LYS A 65 -21.67 12.45 -6.08
C LYS A 65 -22.97 12.68 -5.34
N ASN A 66 -23.06 12.14 -4.13
CA ASN A 66 -24.12 12.35 -3.16
C ASN A 66 -23.66 11.85 -1.78
N ALA A 67 -24.46 12.10 -0.73
CA ALA A 67 -24.12 11.76 0.64
C ALA A 67 -23.74 10.28 0.89
N ARG A 68 -24.17 9.34 0.03
CA ARG A 68 -23.87 7.90 0.17
C ARG A 68 -22.84 7.39 -0.83
N ARG A 69 -22.38 8.23 -1.76
CA ARG A 69 -21.49 7.83 -2.86
C ARG A 69 -20.38 8.86 -3.02
N LYS A 70 -19.29 8.60 -2.32
CA LYS A 70 -18.05 9.38 -2.32
C LYS A 70 -16.91 8.53 -2.84
N TYR A 71 -15.90 9.19 -3.42
CA TYR A 71 -14.70 8.58 -3.96
C TYR A 71 -13.48 9.28 -3.41
N TYR A 72 -12.53 8.50 -2.90
CA TYR A 72 -11.43 8.99 -2.08
C TYR A 72 -10.09 8.75 -2.76
N GLY A 73 -9.23 9.74 -2.65
CA GLY A 73 -7.81 9.56 -2.78
C GLY A 73 -7.29 9.54 -4.20
N LEU A 74 -6.01 9.18 -4.28
CA LEU A 74 -5.26 9.11 -5.51
C LEU A 74 -5.92 8.20 -6.57
N PHE A 75 -6.56 7.12 -6.13
CA PHE A 75 -7.21 6.14 -7.00
C PHE A 75 -8.73 6.32 -7.10
N GLN A 76 -9.34 7.31 -6.43
CA GLN A 76 -10.79 7.51 -6.40
C GLN A 76 -11.55 6.22 -6.02
N ILE A 77 -11.20 5.65 -4.86
CA ILE A 77 -11.81 4.43 -4.33
C ILE A 77 -13.17 4.77 -3.71
N GLY A 78 -14.22 4.02 -4.04
CA GLY A 78 -15.58 4.28 -3.56
C GLY A 78 -15.81 3.91 -2.09
N SER A 79 -16.82 4.55 -1.48
CA SER A 79 -17.25 4.34 -0.09
C SER A 79 -17.69 2.91 0.26
N GLU A 80 -17.83 2.00 -0.70
CA GLU A 80 -18.03 0.57 -0.45
C GLU A 80 -16.75 -0.19 -0.05
N TRP A 81 -15.58 0.38 -0.30
CA TRP A 81 -14.28 -0.23 0.00
C TRP A 81 -13.66 0.25 1.32
N CYS A 82 -14.09 1.41 1.82
CA CYS A 82 -13.66 1.97 3.10
C CYS A 82 -14.87 2.30 3.98
N LYS A 83 -14.65 2.85 5.19
CA LYS A 83 -15.73 3.41 6.00
C LYS A 83 -15.32 4.75 6.63
N GLU A 84 -16.20 5.74 6.59
CA GLU A 84 -15.91 7.06 7.20
C GLU A 84 -15.87 6.95 8.73
N GLY A 85 -14.92 7.64 9.35
CA GLY A 85 -14.74 7.75 10.81
C GLY A 85 -14.28 6.48 11.54
N ARG A 86 -14.14 5.34 10.84
CA ARG A 86 -13.66 4.07 11.42
C ARG A 86 -13.24 3.09 10.34
N LYS A 87 -12.48 2.06 10.71
CA LYS A 87 -12.18 0.95 9.79
C LYS A 87 -13.44 0.19 9.36
N GLY A 88 -13.47 -0.21 8.08
CA GLY A 88 -14.52 -1.03 7.50
C GLY A 88 -14.47 -1.03 5.98
N GLY A 89 -15.57 -1.46 5.36
CA GLY A 89 -15.63 -1.68 3.91
C GLY A 89 -14.81 -2.90 3.48
N LYS A 90 -14.74 -3.15 2.17
CA LYS A 90 -14.03 -4.32 1.62
C LYS A 90 -12.52 -4.30 1.89
N CYS A 91 -11.90 -3.14 2.09
CA CYS A 91 -10.48 -3.00 2.42
C CYS A 91 -10.20 -2.93 3.93
N ASP A 92 -11.23 -2.85 4.78
CA ASP A 92 -11.10 -2.70 6.23
C ASP A 92 -10.23 -1.50 6.68
N ILE A 93 -10.46 -0.35 6.04
CA ILE A 93 -9.75 0.91 6.29
C ILE A 93 -10.72 2.06 6.54
N ALA A 94 -10.24 3.11 7.19
CA ALA A 94 -10.97 4.38 7.29
C ALA A 94 -10.87 5.12 5.95
N CYS A 95 -11.95 5.76 5.48
CA CYS A 95 -11.91 6.47 4.19
C CYS A 95 -10.95 7.67 4.21
N GLU A 96 -10.71 8.24 5.39
CA GLU A 96 -9.80 9.36 5.60
C GLU A 96 -8.33 8.98 5.42
N ALA A 97 -7.99 7.69 5.64
CA ALA A 97 -6.64 7.19 5.38
C ALA A 97 -6.29 7.25 3.88
N LEU A 98 -7.31 7.16 3.01
CA LEU A 98 -7.15 7.28 1.57
C LEU A 98 -6.85 8.72 1.08
N LEU A 99 -6.81 9.71 1.97
CA LEU A 99 -6.66 11.12 1.61
C LEU A 99 -5.32 11.73 2.02
N ASP A 100 -4.46 10.96 2.70
CA ASP A 100 -3.15 11.42 3.16
C ASP A 100 -2.05 11.22 2.09
N GLU A 101 -0.79 11.57 2.40
CA GLU A 101 0.31 11.42 1.43
C GLU A 101 0.84 9.99 1.31
N ASP A 102 0.57 9.13 2.29
CA ASP A 102 1.09 7.78 2.42
C ASP A 102 0.24 6.77 1.66
N ILE A 103 0.49 6.66 0.35
CA ILE A 103 -0.31 5.83 -0.55
C ILE A 103 -0.17 4.31 -0.39
N ARG A 104 0.35 3.81 0.74
CA ARG A 104 0.59 2.38 0.98
C ARG A 104 -0.72 1.61 1.09
N ASP A 105 -1.63 2.08 1.93
CA ASP A 105 -2.96 1.48 2.10
C ASP A 105 -3.88 1.81 0.93
N ASP A 106 -3.76 3.01 0.33
CA ASP A 106 -4.39 3.35 -0.95
C ASP A 106 -4.08 2.32 -2.02
N GLY A 107 -2.78 2.06 -2.20
CA GLY A 107 -2.27 1.19 -3.24
C GLY A 107 -2.70 -0.26 -3.02
N ALA A 108 -2.62 -0.74 -1.78
CA ALA A 108 -3.09 -2.07 -1.41
C ALA A 108 -4.60 -2.23 -1.67
N CYS A 109 -5.41 -1.23 -1.30
CA CYS A 109 -6.84 -1.25 -1.55
C CYS A 109 -7.16 -1.19 -3.05
N ALA A 110 -6.48 -0.33 -3.82
CA ALA A 110 -6.65 -0.23 -5.26
C ALA A 110 -6.27 -1.53 -5.99
N GLN A 111 -5.18 -2.20 -5.59
CA GLN A 111 -4.81 -3.51 -6.12
C GLN A 111 -5.90 -4.55 -5.86
N LYS A 112 -6.47 -4.57 -4.65
CA LYS A 112 -7.60 -5.45 -4.31
C LYS A 112 -8.83 -5.17 -5.17
N VAL A 113 -9.16 -3.90 -5.39
CA VAL A 113 -10.25 -3.49 -6.30
C VAL A 113 -9.97 -4.02 -7.71
N GLN A 114 -8.76 -3.85 -8.22
CA GLN A 114 -8.39 -4.30 -9.56
C GLN A 114 -8.37 -5.83 -9.68
N GLU A 115 -8.00 -6.56 -8.63
CA GLU A 115 -8.08 -8.03 -8.60
C GLU A 115 -9.54 -8.52 -8.65
N MET A 116 -10.45 -7.89 -7.91
CA MET A 116 -11.85 -8.32 -7.81
C MET A 116 -12.73 -7.81 -8.95
N GLU A 117 -12.58 -6.55 -9.35
CA GLU A 117 -13.47 -5.87 -10.29
C GLU A 117 -12.80 -5.60 -11.64
N GLY A 118 -11.46 -5.66 -11.70
CA GLY A 118 -10.68 -5.23 -12.87
C GLY A 118 -10.65 -3.69 -13.02
N PHE A 119 -9.88 -3.22 -14.01
CA PHE A 119 -9.80 -1.79 -14.32
C PHE A 119 -11.14 -1.16 -14.76
N LYS A 120 -12.15 -1.97 -15.12
CA LYS A 120 -13.50 -1.50 -15.46
C LYS A 120 -14.23 -0.84 -14.29
N TYR A 121 -13.76 -1.03 -13.05
CA TYR A 121 -14.28 -0.34 -11.87
C TYR A 121 -14.20 1.19 -12.01
N TRP A 122 -13.19 1.71 -12.71
CA TRP A 122 -12.95 3.14 -12.91
C TRP A 122 -13.51 3.63 -14.26
N PRO A 123 -14.63 4.36 -14.30
CA PRO A 123 -15.27 4.75 -15.56
C PRO A 123 -14.41 5.69 -16.41
N LYS A 124 -13.60 6.56 -15.79
CA LYS A 124 -12.71 7.42 -16.57
C LYS A 124 -11.58 6.61 -17.19
N TRP A 125 -11.05 5.60 -16.50
CA TRP A 125 -10.09 4.68 -17.12
C TRP A 125 -10.72 3.94 -18.32
N VAL A 126 -11.96 3.46 -18.21
CA VAL A 126 -12.64 2.78 -19.32
C VAL A 126 -12.76 3.67 -20.55
N SER A 127 -13.11 4.95 -20.35
CA SER A 127 -13.34 5.90 -21.45
C SER A 127 -12.06 6.57 -21.99
N ARG A 128 -11.00 6.68 -21.18
CA ARG A 128 -9.80 7.48 -21.51
C ARG A 128 -8.51 6.67 -21.61
N CYS A 129 -8.48 5.44 -21.10
CA CYS A 129 -7.26 4.62 -21.06
C CYS A 129 -7.42 3.29 -21.81
N LYS A 130 -8.59 2.65 -21.72
CA LYS A 130 -8.80 1.34 -22.36
C LYS A 130 -8.68 1.45 -23.89
N GLY A 131 -7.73 0.70 -24.46
CA GLY A 131 -7.47 0.70 -25.90
C GLY A 131 -6.83 1.98 -26.45
N GLN A 132 -6.37 2.87 -25.56
CA GLN A 132 -5.71 4.12 -25.94
C GLN A 132 -4.20 3.99 -25.84
N VAL A 133 -3.48 4.94 -26.44
CA VAL A 133 -2.06 5.12 -26.20
C VAL A 133 -1.87 5.58 -24.75
N LEU A 134 -1.30 4.71 -23.93
CA LEU A 134 -1.09 4.98 -22.51
C LEU A 134 0.16 5.86 -22.28
N PRO A 135 0.28 6.52 -21.11
CA PRO A 135 1.47 7.27 -20.76
C PRO A 135 2.74 6.43 -20.84
N ASP A 136 3.74 6.97 -21.53
CA ASP A 136 5.07 6.37 -21.63
C ASP A 136 5.85 6.63 -20.34
N VAL A 137 5.76 5.67 -19.42
CA VAL A 137 6.46 5.69 -18.12
C VAL A 137 7.93 5.26 -18.24
N GLN A 138 8.36 4.75 -19.39
CA GLN A 138 9.73 4.26 -19.58
C GLN A 138 10.75 5.40 -19.71
N LYS A 139 10.27 6.59 -20.06
CA LYS A 139 11.05 7.84 -20.06
C LYS A 139 11.38 8.35 -18.66
N CYS A 140 10.77 7.79 -17.61
CA CYS A 140 11.09 8.20 -16.25
C CYS A 140 12.48 7.67 -15.83
N PRO A 141 13.35 8.52 -15.24
CA PRO A 141 14.70 8.10 -14.83
C PRO A 141 14.70 6.87 -13.90
N ASP A 142 13.75 6.83 -12.97
CA ASP A 142 13.60 5.77 -11.98
C ASP A 142 13.05 4.44 -12.57
N TRP A 143 12.54 4.46 -13.81
CA TRP A 143 12.12 3.24 -14.50
C TRP A 143 13.33 2.46 -15.03
N GLN A 144 14.32 3.19 -15.55
CA GLN A 144 15.56 2.66 -16.11
C GLN A 144 16.50 2.23 -14.99
N ASN A 145 16.54 2.99 -13.88
CA ASN A 145 17.34 2.71 -12.69
C ASN A 145 16.46 2.61 -11.45
N PRO A 146 15.74 1.49 -11.24
CA PRO A 146 14.88 1.33 -10.06
C PRO A 146 15.74 1.45 -8.79
N PRO A 147 15.35 2.30 -7.81
CA PRO A 147 16.08 2.40 -6.56
C PRO A 147 16.16 1.01 -5.92
N SER A 148 17.34 0.65 -5.40
CA SER A 148 17.53 -0.63 -4.71
C SER A 148 16.41 -0.80 -3.69
N ARG A 149 15.58 -1.83 -3.91
CA ARG A 149 14.39 -2.13 -3.11
C ARG A 149 14.82 -2.00 -1.65
N ALA A 150 14.37 -0.95 -0.95
CA ALA A 150 14.72 -0.74 0.44
C ALA A 150 14.36 -2.04 1.16
N SER A 151 15.37 -2.80 1.53
CA SER A 151 15.14 -4.06 2.20
C SER A 151 14.35 -3.72 3.46
N PRO A 152 13.27 -4.44 3.80
CA PRO A 152 12.60 -4.26 5.08
C PRO A 152 13.67 -4.22 6.18
N PRO A 153 13.55 -3.33 7.19
CA PRO A 153 14.54 -3.22 8.24
C PRO A 153 14.85 -4.62 8.77
N ARG A 154 16.12 -5.01 8.65
CA ARG A 154 16.57 -6.38 8.87
C ARG A 154 16.41 -6.70 10.36
N ASN A 155 15.24 -7.22 10.75
CA ASN A 155 14.98 -7.59 12.13
C ASN A 155 15.88 -8.78 12.49
N LYS A 156 16.99 -8.50 13.20
CA LYS A 156 17.97 -9.50 13.63
C LYS A 156 17.33 -10.64 14.43
N ARG A 157 16.22 -10.37 15.13
CA ARG A 157 15.45 -11.36 15.90
C ARG A 157 14.78 -12.39 14.97
N PHE A 158 14.18 -11.94 13.87
CA PHE A 158 13.55 -12.82 12.87
C PHE A 158 14.58 -13.70 12.14
N LEU A 159 15.74 -13.14 11.79
CA LEU A 159 16.84 -13.92 11.19
C LEU A 159 17.40 -14.99 12.15
N ARG A 160 17.48 -14.69 13.45
CA ARG A 160 17.91 -15.66 14.46
C ARG A 160 16.91 -16.79 14.61
N ILE A 161 15.60 -16.49 14.63
CA ILE A 161 14.54 -17.50 14.64
C ILE A 161 14.61 -18.39 13.39
N LYS A 162 14.78 -17.80 12.19
CA LYS A 162 14.98 -18.57 10.96
C LYS A 162 16.21 -19.47 11.01
N ARG A 163 17.35 -18.99 11.53
CA ARG A 163 18.55 -19.83 11.68
C ARG A 163 18.33 -21.00 12.63
N LEU A 164 17.67 -20.74 13.77
CA LEU A 164 17.35 -21.79 14.75
C LEU A 164 16.38 -22.83 14.19
N ALA A 165 15.43 -22.41 13.35
CA ALA A 165 14.51 -23.32 12.67
C ALA A 165 15.19 -24.19 11.59
N VAL A 166 16.30 -23.71 10.99
CA VAL A 166 17.03 -24.41 9.93
C VAL A 166 18.15 -25.32 10.48
N SER A 167 18.62 -25.09 11.71
CA SER A 167 19.60 -25.96 12.35
C SER A 167 18.97 -27.31 12.77
N ARG A 168 18.97 -28.28 11.86
CA ARG A 168 18.72 -29.69 12.19
C ARG A 168 19.79 -30.19 13.18
N PRO A 169 19.42 -30.79 14.33
CA PRO A 169 20.38 -31.47 15.17
C PRO A 169 20.95 -32.69 14.42
N ARG A 170 22.28 -32.85 14.39
CA ARG A 170 22.93 -34.08 13.92
C ARG A 170 22.59 -35.21 14.90
N MET A 171 21.81 -36.20 14.47
CA MET A 171 21.69 -37.45 15.23
C MET A 171 23.05 -38.17 15.23
N ALA A 172 23.58 -38.43 16.42
CA ALA A 172 24.74 -39.28 16.61
C ALA A 172 24.37 -40.74 16.30
N LYS A 173 25.03 -41.36 15.32
CA LYS A 173 24.92 -42.81 15.09
C LYS A 173 25.66 -43.54 16.20
N ARG A 174 24.93 -44.22 17.08
CA ARG A 174 25.47 -45.15 18.08
C ARG A 174 25.80 -46.46 17.37
N SER A 175 27.09 -46.79 17.23
CA SER A 175 27.55 -48.06 16.66
C SER A 175 27.37 -49.18 17.69
N LEU A 176 26.56 -50.19 17.37
CA LEU A 176 26.47 -51.45 18.10
C LEU A 176 27.35 -52.47 17.36
N HIS A 177 28.54 -52.74 17.88
CA HIS A 177 29.36 -53.88 17.48
C HIS A 177 29.54 -54.78 18.70
N THR A 178 28.68 -55.81 18.81
CA THR A 178 28.88 -56.90 19.76
C THR A 178 29.65 -58.01 19.07
N LYS A 179 30.66 -58.50 19.78
CA LYS A 179 31.77 -59.37 19.40
C LYS A 179 31.33 -60.73 18.83
N TYR A 180 31.97 -61.15 17.74
CA TYR A 180 32.27 -62.56 17.47
C TYR A 180 33.79 -62.74 17.60
N ARG A 181 34.24 -63.58 18.54
CA ARG A 181 35.62 -64.06 18.64
C ARG A 181 35.56 -65.59 18.72
N LEU A 182 36.24 -66.22 17.77
CA LEU A 182 36.50 -67.66 17.68
C LEU A 182 37.39 -68.12 18.84
N GLN A 183 36.94 -69.17 19.54
CA GLN A 183 37.70 -70.38 19.89
C GLN A 183 36.70 -71.46 20.30
#